data_AF-Q6L6S5-F1
#
_entry.id   AF-Q6L6S5-F1
#
_cell.length_a   1.000
_cell.length_b   1.000
_cell.length_c   1.000
_cell.angle_alpha   90.00
_cell.angle_beta   90.00
_cell.angle_gamma   90.00
#
_symmetry.space_group_name_H-M   'P 1'
#
loop_
_entity.id
_entity.type
_entity.pdbx_description
1 polymer ?
#
loop_
_entity_poly.entity_id
_entity_poly.type
_entity_poly.pdbx_seq_one_letter_code
_entity_poly.pdbx_strand_id
1 'polypeptide(L)'
;QQQLLTIWYENLSGLREQTVAIKCLVVLVVALGLPFLAIGYWIAPCSRLGKVLRSPFMKFVAHAASFIIFLGLLVFNASDRFEGITTLPNITVIDYPKQIFRVKTTQFTWTEMLIMVWVLGMMWSECKELWLEGPREYILQLWNVLDFGMLSIFIAAFTARFLAFLQATKAQQYVDSYVQESDLSEVTLPPEIQYFTYARDKWLPSDPQIISEGLYAIAVVLSFSRIAYILPANESFGPLQISLGRTVKDIFKFMVLFIMVFLAFMIGMFILYSYYLGAKVNAAFTTVEESFKTLFWSIFGLSEVTSVVLKYDHKFIENIGYVLYGIYNVTMVVVLLNMLIAMINSSYQEIEDDSDV
;
A
#
# COMPACT_ATOMS: atom_id res chain seq x y z
N GLN A 1 10.23 -35.67 -0.22
CA GLN A 1 9.82 -34.84 0.93
C GLN A 1 10.66 -35.08 2.19
N GLN A 2 10.85 -36.33 2.65
CA GLN A 2 11.62 -36.60 3.89
C GLN A 2 13.07 -36.04 3.87
N GLN A 3 13.78 -36.15 2.75
CA GLN A 3 15.13 -35.60 2.60
C GLN A 3 15.18 -34.06 2.67
N LEU A 4 14.16 -33.36 2.17
CA LEU A 4 14.06 -31.90 2.29
C LEU A 4 13.78 -31.48 3.74
N LEU A 5 12.96 -32.24 4.46
CA LEU A 5 12.67 -31.99 5.88
C LEU A 5 13.91 -32.18 6.76
N THR A 6 14.76 -33.16 6.46
CA THR A 6 16.02 -33.35 7.20
C THR A 6 17.00 -32.21 6.98
N ILE A 7 17.02 -31.62 5.78
CA ILE A 7 17.82 -30.43 5.47
C ILE A 7 17.22 -29.18 6.12
N TRP A 8 15.88 -29.05 6.13
CA TRP A 8 15.20 -27.89 6.70
C TRP A 8 15.44 -27.72 8.21
N TYR A 9 15.37 -28.82 8.96
CA TYR A 9 15.63 -28.87 10.41
C TYR A 9 17.07 -29.29 10.74
N GLU A 10 18.03 -29.05 9.83
CA GLU A 10 19.44 -29.35 10.09
C GLU A 10 19.93 -28.63 11.36
N ASN A 11 20.56 -29.36 12.27
CA ASN A 11 20.97 -28.90 13.62
C ASN A 11 19.82 -28.58 14.61
N LEU A 12 18.56 -28.77 14.21
CA LEU A 12 17.35 -28.55 15.02
C LEU A 12 16.39 -29.75 14.95
N SER A 13 16.94 -30.97 14.97
CA SER A 13 16.16 -32.21 14.87
C SER A 13 15.06 -32.32 15.93
N GLY A 14 15.34 -31.83 17.14
CA GLY A 14 14.39 -31.83 18.26
C GLY A 14 13.18 -30.90 18.09
N LEU A 15 13.24 -29.92 17.17
CA LEU A 15 12.12 -28.97 16.91
C LEU A 15 11.10 -29.54 15.91
N ARG A 16 11.47 -30.57 15.14
CA ARG A 16 10.64 -31.13 14.07
C ARG A 16 9.29 -31.63 14.58
N GLU A 17 9.32 -32.44 15.64
CA GLU A 17 8.16 -33.12 16.24
C GLU A 17 7.48 -32.32 17.36
N GLN A 18 7.90 -31.09 17.61
CA GLN A 18 7.34 -30.26 18.68
C GLN A 18 5.98 -29.69 18.32
N THR A 19 5.21 -29.37 19.37
CA THR A 19 3.92 -28.70 19.24
C THR A 19 4.06 -27.31 18.61
N VAL A 20 2.99 -26.83 18.00
CA VAL A 20 2.93 -25.48 17.40
C VAL A 20 3.24 -24.39 18.43
N ALA A 21 2.80 -24.56 19.69
CA ALA A 21 3.08 -23.61 20.76
C ALA A 21 4.59 -23.41 21.00
N ILE A 22 5.38 -24.49 20.97
CA ILE A 22 6.84 -24.42 21.13
C ILE A 22 7.47 -23.73 19.92
N LYS A 23 6.99 -24.04 18.70
CA LYS A 23 7.45 -23.36 17.48
C LYS A 23 7.16 -21.85 17.54
N CYS A 24 5.97 -21.45 17.98
CA CYS A 24 5.62 -20.04 18.19
C CYS A 24 6.51 -19.36 19.25
N LEU A 25 6.80 -20.05 20.36
CA LEU A 25 7.71 -19.54 21.38
C LEU A 25 9.12 -19.31 20.83
N VAL A 26 9.62 -20.23 20.01
CA VAL A 26 10.92 -20.06 19.33
C VAL A 26 10.91 -18.86 18.39
N VAL A 27 9.87 -18.69 17.57
CA VAL A 27 9.73 -17.52 16.69
C VAL A 27 9.72 -16.22 17.50
N LEU A 28 8.99 -16.18 18.62
CA LEU A 28 8.91 -15.02 19.49
C LEU A 28 10.26 -14.69 20.14
N VAL A 29 10.99 -15.69 20.64
CA VAL A 29 12.34 -15.51 21.19
C VAL A 29 13.31 -14.99 20.12
N VAL A 30 13.24 -15.51 18.90
CA VAL A 30 14.08 -15.04 17.79
C VAL A 30 13.73 -13.61 17.39
N ALA A 31 12.44 -13.25 17.36
CA ALA A 31 12.00 -11.90 17.05
C ALA A 31 12.49 -10.87 18.08
N LEU A 32 12.35 -11.16 19.37
CA LEU A 32 12.86 -10.30 20.44
C LEU A 32 14.39 -10.28 20.49
N GLY A 33 15.03 -11.41 20.18
CA GLY A 33 16.48 -11.59 20.23
C GLY A 33 17.24 -11.16 18.97
N LEU A 34 16.54 -10.74 17.91
CA LEU A 34 17.11 -10.48 16.59
C LEU A 34 18.35 -9.55 16.59
N PRO A 35 18.38 -8.39 17.31
CA PRO A 35 19.58 -7.55 17.34
C PRO A 35 20.78 -8.26 18.01
N PHE A 36 20.55 -9.04 19.06
CA PHE A 36 21.60 -9.80 19.75
C PHE A 36 22.14 -10.95 18.89
N LEU A 37 21.24 -11.63 18.16
CA LEU A 37 21.60 -12.70 17.24
C LEU A 37 22.47 -12.18 16.09
N ALA A 38 22.16 -10.99 15.55
CA ALA A 38 22.96 -10.35 14.51
C ALA A 38 24.38 -10.01 15.00
N ILE A 39 24.50 -9.42 16.20
CA ILE A 39 25.79 -9.10 16.82
C ILE A 39 26.60 -10.39 17.07
N GLY A 40 25.96 -11.42 17.63
CA GLY A 40 26.61 -12.70 17.89
C GLY A 40 27.12 -13.39 16.62
N TYR A 41 26.37 -13.30 15.52
CA TYR A 41 26.79 -13.84 14.23
C TYR A 41 27.97 -13.06 13.62
N TRP A 42 27.99 -11.74 13.77
CA TRP A 42 29.07 -10.88 13.25
C TRP A 42 30.39 -11.08 14.02
N ILE A 43 30.32 -11.20 15.35
CA ILE A 43 31.51 -11.37 16.21
C ILE A 43 32.07 -12.79 16.11
N ALA A 44 31.21 -13.82 16.15
CA ALA A 44 31.64 -15.22 16.24
C ALA A 44 30.84 -16.12 15.29
N PRO A 45 31.05 -16.02 13.96
CA PRO A 45 30.29 -16.77 12.96
C PRO A 45 30.52 -18.29 13.04
N CYS A 46 31.65 -18.74 13.59
CA CYS A 46 32.01 -20.15 13.75
C CYS A 46 31.52 -20.78 15.07
N SER A 47 30.83 -20.01 15.92
CA SER A 47 30.28 -20.50 17.19
C SER A 47 29.18 -21.55 16.98
N ARG A 48 28.85 -22.32 18.04
CA ARG A 48 27.72 -23.26 18.00
C ARG A 48 26.42 -22.56 17.64
N LEU A 49 26.19 -21.36 18.19
CA LEU A 49 25.04 -20.51 17.86
C LEU A 49 25.07 -20.06 16.39
N GLY A 50 26.24 -19.66 15.88
CA GLY A 50 26.40 -19.27 14.47
C GLY A 50 26.09 -20.41 13.49
N LYS A 51 26.45 -21.65 13.82
CA LYS A 51 26.08 -22.84 13.02
C LYS A 51 24.57 -23.08 13.02
N VAL A 52 23.90 -22.94 14.17
CA VAL A 52 22.44 -23.07 14.27
C VAL A 52 21.74 -21.96 13.47
N LEU A 53 22.23 -20.72 13.54
CA LEU A 53 21.64 -19.58 12.83
C LEU A 53 21.76 -19.68 11.30
N ARG A 54 22.73 -20.46 10.79
CA ARG A 54 22.87 -20.74 9.35
C ARG A 54 21.86 -21.75 8.81
N SER A 55 21.15 -22.48 9.68
CA SER A 55 20.13 -23.44 9.25
C SER A 55 19.02 -22.75 8.43
N PRO A 56 18.42 -23.43 7.44
CA PRO A 56 17.37 -22.87 6.60
C PRO A 56 16.17 -22.36 7.41
N PHE A 57 15.73 -23.14 8.41
CA PHE A 57 14.62 -22.75 9.28
C PHE A 57 14.91 -21.45 10.05
N MET A 58 16.09 -21.30 10.65
CA MET A 58 16.43 -20.09 11.40
C MET A 58 16.53 -18.85 10.51
N LYS A 59 17.04 -19.01 9.28
CA LYS A 59 17.03 -17.92 8.29
C LYS A 59 15.60 -17.49 7.97
N PHE A 60 14.71 -18.44 7.68
CA PHE A 60 13.31 -18.17 7.42
C PHE A 60 12.65 -17.42 8.58
N VAL A 61 12.84 -17.91 9.81
CA VAL A 61 12.28 -17.26 11.02
C VAL A 61 12.86 -15.85 11.22
N ALA A 62 14.17 -15.66 11.01
CA ALA A 62 14.79 -14.35 11.13
C ALA A 62 14.26 -13.34 10.08
N HIS A 63 14.07 -13.78 8.83
CA HIS A 63 13.47 -12.95 7.78
C HIS A 63 12.02 -12.59 8.11
N ALA A 64 11.21 -13.58 8.53
CA ALA A 64 9.83 -13.36 8.94
C ALA A 64 9.74 -12.40 10.15
N ALA A 65 10.57 -12.59 11.15
CA ALA A 65 10.63 -11.73 12.33
C ALA A 65 11.02 -10.29 11.99
N SER A 66 12.05 -10.10 11.15
CA SER A 66 12.45 -8.76 10.68
C SER A 66 11.29 -8.04 9.98
N PHE A 67 10.54 -8.75 9.14
CA PHE A 67 9.37 -8.20 8.47
C PHE A 67 8.21 -7.87 9.41
N ILE A 68 7.92 -8.73 10.40
CA ILE A 68 6.90 -8.45 11.43
C ILE A 68 7.29 -7.21 12.27
N ILE A 69 8.57 -7.08 12.64
CA ILE A 69 9.07 -5.90 13.35
C ILE A 69 8.89 -4.64 12.49
N PHE A 70 9.17 -4.71 11.19
CA PHE A 70 8.94 -3.61 10.27
C PHE A 70 7.47 -3.18 10.22
N LEU A 71 6.52 -4.13 10.09
CA LEU A 71 5.09 -3.80 10.17
C LEU A 71 4.73 -3.17 11.53
N GLY A 72 5.31 -3.68 12.63
CA GLY A 72 5.17 -3.10 13.95
C GLY A 72 5.67 -1.65 14.03
N LEU A 73 6.81 -1.33 13.40
CA LEU A 73 7.34 0.02 13.33
C LEU A 73 6.42 0.96 12.54
N LEU A 74 5.82 0.50 11.44
CA LEU A 74 4.84 1.28 10.67
C LEU A 74 3.61 1.64 11.51
N VAL A 75 3.07 0.65 12.24
CA VAL A 75 1.91 0.84 13.14
C VAL A 75 2.28 1.75 14.31
N PHE A 76 3.46 1.57 14.90
CA PHE A 76 3.96 2.42 15.98
C PHE A 76 4.15 3.87 15.53
N ASN A 77 4.65 4.12 14.31
CA ASN A 77 4.75 5.46 13.74
C ASN A 77 3.38 6.15 13.53
N ALA A 78 2.32 5.36 13.38
CA ALA A 78 0.95 5.88 13.28
C ALA A 78 0.25 6.02 14.64
N SER A 79 0.81 5.45 15.71
CA SER A 79 0.13 5.26 17.00
C SER A 79 -0.23 6.56 17.72
N ASP A 80 0.59 7.61 17.59
CA ASP A 80 0.36 8.92 18.21
C ASP A 80 -0.98 9.57 17.79
N ARG A 81 -1.61 9.08 16.72
CA ARG A 81 -2.84 9.63 16.13
C ARG A 81 -4.06 8.71 16.28
N PHE A 82 -3.97 7.62 17.05
CA PHE A 82 -5.07 6.65 17.17
C PHE A 82 -6.32 7.19 17.86
N GLU A 83 -6.18 8.10 18.83
CA GLU A 83 -7.32 8.77 19.48
C GLU A 83 -7.85 9.98 18.67
N GLY A 84 -7.25 10.26 17.51
CA GLY A 84 -7.51 11.44 16.72
C GLY A 84 -6.55 12.60 17.02
N ILE A 85 -6.60 13.64 16.18
CA ILE A 85 -5.74 14.82 16.29
C ILE A 85 -6.44 15.86 17.17
N THR A 86 -5.72 16.45 18.13
CA THR A 86 -6.26 17.41 19.10
C THR A 86 -6.49 18.81 18.54
N THR A 87 -5.84 19.16 17.44
CA THR A 87 -5.85 20.49 16.83
C THR A 87 -6.54 20.48 15.47
N LEU A 88 -7.19 21.60 15.13
CA LEU A 88 -7.85 21.74 13.83
C LEU A 88 -6.83 21.99 12.71
N PRO A 89 -7.10 21.57 11.46
CA PRO A 89 -6.14 21.69 10.35
C PRO A 89 -5.74 23.12 9.95
N ASN A 90 -6.53 24.12 10.36
CA ASN A 90 -6.32 25.54 10.07
C ASN A 90 -5.54 26.29 11.17
N ILE A 91 -5.30 25.66 12.33
CA ILE A 91 -4.60 26.27 13.46
C ILE A 91 -3.13 25.82 13.41
N THR A 92 -2.21 26.78 13.48
CA THR A 92 -0.76 26.50 13.59
C THR A 92 -0.34 26.52 15.06
N VAL A 93 0.47 25.54 15.46
CA VAL A 93 1.04 25.44 16.82
C VAL A 93 2.56 25.32 16.73
N ILE A 94 3.25 26.39 17.08
CA ILE A 94 4.71 26.52 17.08
C ILE A 94 5.26 26.39 18.51
N ASP A 95 6.50 25.91 18.65
CA ASP A 95 7.13 25.72 19.97
C ASP A 95 7.74 27.03 20.50
N TYR A 96 8.23 27.87 19.59
CA TYR A 96 8.72 29.21 19.89
C TYR A 96 8.33 30.19 18.77
N PRO A 97 8.14 31.49 19.07
CA PRO A 97 7.55 32.45 18.14
C PRO A 97 8.30 32.62 16.81
N LYS A 98 9.63 32.44 16.82
CA LYS A 98 10.48 32.56 15.61
C LYS A 98 10.51 31.30 14.73
N GLN A 99 9.87 30.20 15.15
CA GLN A 99 9.89 28.94 14.42
C GLN A 99 8.91 28.97 13.24
N ILE A 100 9.39 28.60 12.05
CA ILE A 100 8.52 28.31 10.91
C ILE A 100 7.75 27.02 11.18
N PHE A 101 6.42 27.12 11.14
CA PHE A 101 5.51 26.00 11.36
C PHE A 101 5.86 24.76 10.54
N ARG A 102 6.26 24.94 9.27
CA ARG A 102 6.59 23.83 8.38
C ARG A 102 7.76 22.97 8.86
N VAL A 103 8.74 23.52 9.56
CA VAL A 103 9.90 22.74 10.07
C VAL A 103 9.43 21.68 11.06
N LYS A 104 8.51 22.06 11.96
CA LYS A 104 7.95 21.17 12.97
C LYS A 104 7.16 20.01 12.37
N THR A 105 6.42 20.25 11.29
CA THR A 105 5.61 19.21 10.63
C THR A 105 6.42 18.31 9.72
N THR A 106 7.58 18.77 9.21
CA THR A 106 8.39 18.03 8.23
C THR A 106 9.65 17.36 8.76
N GLN A 107 10.00 17.58 10.03
CA GLN A 107 11.13 16.90 10.68
C GLN A 107 10.93 15.38 10.73
N PHE A 108 12.05 14.65 10.72
CA PHE A 108 12.07 13.20 10.80
C PHE A 108 12.05 12.72 12.25
N THR A 109 11.26 11.70 12.53
CA THR A 109 11.25 11.01 13.83
C THR A 109 12.24 9.84 13.83
N TRP A 110 12.66 9.38 15.02
CA TRP A 110 13.56 8.23 15.15
C TRP A 110 12.97 6.94 14.54
N THR A 111 11.65 6.77 14.62
CA THR A 111 10.93 5.64 14.02
C THR A 111 11.02 5.67 12.49
N GLU A 112 10.83 6.83 11.88
CA GLU A 112 10.98 7.01 10.43
C GLU A 112 12.42 6.73 9.97
N MET A 113 13.42 7.13 10.75
CA MET A 113 14.83 6.82 10.46
C MET A 113 15.06 5.30 10.42
N LEU A 114 14.50 4.53 11.37
CA LEU A 114 14.60 3.07 11.36
C LEU A 114 13.89 2.45 10.15
N ILE A 115 12.71 2.95 9.79
CA ILE A 115 11.96 2.51 8.61
C ILE A 115 12.79 2.76 7.33
N MET A 116 13.42 3.93 7.20
CA MET A 116 14.28 4.25 6.05
C MET A 116 15.48 3.30 5.95
N VAL A 117 16.15 3.01 7.07
CA VAL A 117 17.27 2.04 7.09
C VAL A 117 16.81 0.66 6.65
N TRP A 118 15.63 0.21 7.12
CA TRP A 118 15.07 -1.08 6.75
C TRP A 118 14.73 -1.16 5.26
N VAL A 119 14.07 -0.13 4.71
CA VAL A 119 13.72 -0.05 3.28
C VAL A 119 14.96 -0.08 2.39
N LEU A 120 16.02 0.66 2.75
CA LEU A 120 17.29 0.64 2.02
C LEU A 120 17.95 -0.75 2.07
N GLY A 121 17.90 -1.43 3.21
CA GLY A 121 18.40 -2.80 3.36
C GLY A 121 17.67 -3.80 2.46
N MET A 122 16.34 -3.72 2.38
CA MET A 122 15.54 -4.56 1.49
C MET A 122 15.79 -4.24 0.02
N MET A 123 15.83 -2.95 -0.35
CA MET A 123 16.15 -2.55 -1.73
C MET A 123 17.52 -3.09 -2.17
N TRP A 124 18.52 -3.05 -1.28
CA TRP A 124 19.83 -3.63 -1.56
C TRP A 124 19.78 -5.16 -1.78
N SER A 125 18.92 -5.87 -1.04
CA SER A 125 18.70 -7.30 -1.24
C SER A 125 18.08 -7.59 -2.60
N GLU A 126 17.01 -6.86 -2.98
CA GLU A 126 16.34 -7.00 -4.28
C GLU A 126 17.28 -6.67 -5.44
N CYS A 127 18.11 -5.62 -5.32
CA CYS A 127 19.09 -5.29 -6.35
C CYS A 127 20.11 -6.42 -6.57
N LYS A 128 20.50 -7.13 -5.51
CA LYS A 128 21.39 -8.29 -5.62
C LYS A 128 20.71 -9.47 -6.30
N GLU A 129 19.46 -9.75 -5.94
CA GLU A 129 18.67 -10.81 -6.55
C GLU A 129 18.49 -10.57 -8.05
N LEU A 130 18.08 -9.35 -8.42
CA LEU A 130 17.94 -8.93 -9.81
C LEU A 130 19.25 -9.02 -10.60
N TRP A 131 20.40 -8.74 -9.96
CA TRP A 131 21.72 -8.87 -10.60
C TRP A 131 22.14 -10.33 -10.80
N LEU A 132 21.80 -11.22 -9.87
CA LEU A 132 22.20 -12.62 -9.90
C LEU A 132 21.31 -13.48 -10.81
N GLU A 133 19.99 -13.31 -10.74
CA GLU A 133 19.02 -14.03 -11.58
C GLU A 133 18.92 -13.43 -12.99
N GLY A 134 19.16 -12.12 -13.09
CA GLY A 134 19.00 -11.35 -14.31
C GLY A 134 17.55 -10.87 -14.53
N PRO A 135 17.36 -9.84 -15.37
CA PRO A 135 16.09 -9.12 -15.48
C PRO A 135 14.95 -9.96 -16.06
N ARG A 136 15.26 -10.96 -16.91
CA ARG A 136 14.24 -11.79 -17.55
C ARG A 136 13.54 -12.71 -16.55
N GLU A 137 14.32 -13.39 -15.71
CA GLU A 137 13.80 -14.31 -14.70
C GLU A 137 13.07 -13.53 -13.59
N TYR A 138 13.61 -12.37 -13.21
CA TYR A 138 13.00 -11.49 -12.21
C TYR A 138 11.59 -11.02 -12.62
N ILE A 139 11.40 -10.53 -13.85
CA ILE A 139 10.10 -9.99 -14.31
C ILE A 139 9.07 -11.10 -14.53
N LEU A 140 9.50 -12.36 -14.77
CA LEU A 140 8.58 -13.49 -14.86
C LEU A 140 7.88 -13.78 -13.52
N GLN A 141 8.50 -13.42 -12.39
CA GLN A 141 7.92 -13.55 -11.06
C GLN A 141 7.17 -12.27 -10.68
N LEU A 142 5.84 -12.28 -10.79
CA LEU A 142 4.99 -11.11 -10.46
C LEU A 142 5.16 -10.61 -9.02
N TRP A 143 5.48 -11.51 -8.09
CA TRP A 143 5.74 -11.19 -6.69
C TRP A 143 7.00 -10.33 -6.52
N ASN A 144 8.06 -10.62 -7.25
CA ASN A 144 9.30 -9.83 -7.25
C ASN A 144 9.05 -8.42 -7.80
N VAL A 145 8.24 -8.31 -8.86
CA VAL A 145 7.82 -7.00 -9.41
C VAL A 145 6.99 -6.20 -8.40
N LEU A 146 6.09 -6.85 -7.65
CA LEU A 146 5.31 -6.22 -6.59
C LEU A 146 6.22 -5.70 -5.46
N ASP A 147 7.19 -6.50 -5.02
CA ASP A 147 8.14 -6.14 -3.97
C ASP A 147 9.03 -4.96 -4.38
N PHE A 148 9.61 -5.01 -5.58
CA PHE A 148 10.38 -3.89 -6.13
C PHE A 148 9.53 -2.62 -6.26
N GLY A 149 8.29 -2.76 -6.75
CA GLY A 149 7.32 -1.67 -6.86
C GLY A 149 7.03 -1.02 -5.50
N MET A 150 6.70 -1.82 -4.50
CA MET A 150 6.45 -1.34 -3.14
C MET A 150 7.65 -0.59 -2.54
N LEU A 151 8.86 -1.15 -2.66
CA LEU A 151 10.08 -0.50 -2.16
C LEU A 151 10.39 0.81 -2.91
N SER A 152 10.14 0.85 -4.21
CA SER A 152 10.32 2.07 -5.02
C SER A 152 9.35 3.18 -4.59
N ILE A 153 8.11 2.85 -4.23
CA ILE A 153 7.12 3.82 -3.73
C ILE A 153 7.53 4.36 -2.35
N PHE A 154 8.06 3.52 -1.45
CA PHE A 154 8.63 4.01 -0.18
C PHE A 154 9.76 5.01 -0.41
N ILE A 155 10.70 4.71 -1.30
CA ILE A 155 11.82 5.61 -1.62
C ILE A 155 11.29 6.92 -2.22
N ALA A 156 10.32 6.86 -3.13
CA ALA A 156 9.67 8.05 -3.69
C ALA A 156 8.98 8.91 -2.62
N ALA A 157 8.28 8.27 -1.66
CA ALA A 157 7.64 8.98 -0.55
C ALA A 157 8.66 9.68 0.37
N PHE A 158 9.75 9.00 0.75
CA PHE A 158 10.79 9.57 1.60
C PHE A 158 11.61 10.66 0.90
N THR A 159 11.87 10.51 -0.40
CA THR A 159 12.54 11.58 -1.18
C THR A 159 11.67 12.83 -1.29
N ALA A 160 10.37 12.71 -1.56
CA ALA A 160 9.45 13.84 -1.54
C ALA A 160 9.40 14.54 -0.16
N ARG A 161 9.38 13.76 0.93
CA ARG A 161 9.46 14.26 2.32
C ARG A 161 10.77 15.01 2.57
N PHE A 162 11.89 14.45 2.12
CA PHE A 162 13.21 15.06 2.27
C PHE A 162 13.30 16.39 1.52
N LEU A 163 12.72 16.49 0.31
CA LEU A 163 12.63 17.75 -0.43
C LEU A 163 11.81 18.80 0.32
N ALA A 164 10.67 18.42 0.92
CA ALA A 164 9.87 19.31 1.77
C ALA A 164 10.68 19.81 2.98
N PHE A 165 11.44 18.92 3.61
CA PHE A 165 12.31 19.25 4.74
C PHE A 165 13.44 20.23 4.36
N LEU A 166 14.08 20.03 3.20
CA LEU A 166 15.12 20.96 2.71
C LEU A 166 14.56 22.37 2.44
N GLN A 167 13.35 22.47 1.91
CA GLN A 167 12.72 23.78 1.67
C GLN A 167 12.35 24.48 2.97
N ALA A 168 11.77 23.76 3.93
CA ALA A 168 11.43 24.32 5.23
C ALA A 168 12.67 24.77 6.03
N THR A 169 13.75 23.99 5.99
CA THR A 169 15.01 24.36 6.66
C THR A 169 15.68 25.57 6.03
N LYS A 170 15.67 25.70 4.70
CA LYS A 170 16.13 26.92 4.01
C LYS A 170 15.31 28.14 4.40
N ALA A 171 14.00 28.00 4.50
CA ALA A 171 13.12 29.08 4.95
C ALA A 171 13.44 29.49 6.40
N GLN A 172 13.69 28.53 7.30
CA GLN A 172 14.07 28.82 8.68
C GLN A 172 15.42 29.55 8.75
N GLN A 173 16.42 29.09 8.00
CA GLN A 173 17.73 29.75 7.93
C GLN A 173 17.63 31.20 7.42
N TYR A 174 16.72 31.46 6.47
CA TYR A 174 16.45 32.83 6.02
C TYR A 174 15.85 33.69 7.14
N VAL A 175 14.85 33.18 7.85
CA VAL A 175 14.25 33.88 8.99
C VAL A 175 15.29 34.16 10.08
N ASP A 176 16.11 33.18 10.43
CA ASP A 176 17.10 33.30 11.50
C ASP A 176 18.19 34.34 11.16
N SER A 177 18.53 34.50 9.87
CA SER A 177 19.59 35.41 9.42
C SER A 177 19.12 36.83 9.13
N TYR A 178 17.92 37.01 8.58
CA TYR A 178 17.43 38.32 8.11
C TYR A 178 16.38 38.96 9.03
N VAL A 179 15.69 38.19 9.88
CA VAL A 179 14.65 38.73 10.78
C VAL A 179 15.26 38.95 12.17
N GLN A 180 15.34 40.22 12.59
CA GLN A 180 15.87 40.59 13.91
C GLN A 180 14.83 40.50 15.02
N GLU A 181 13.53 40.59 14.68
CA GLU A 181 12.43 40.54 15.64
C GLU A 181 12.32 39.16 16.34
N SER A 182 11.74 39.19 17.55
CA SER A 182 11.54 38.00 18.37
C SER A 182 10.36 37.13 17.94
N ASP A 183 9.34 37.72 17.31
CA ASP A 183 8.14 37.02 16.82
C ASP A 183 7.99 37.18 15.31
N LEU A 184 7.68 36.08 14.65
CA LEU A 184 7.41 36.02 13.21
C LEU A 184 6.09 36.69 12.85
N SER A 185 5.15 36.81 13.79
CA SER A 185 3.82 37.38 13.57
C SER A 185 3.82 38.89 13.37
N GLU A 186 4.86 39.57 13.87
CA GLU A 186 5.00 41.03 13.85
C GLU A 186 5.60 41.55 12.53
N VAL A 187 6.21 40.66 11.73
CA VAL A 187 6.92 41.02 10.50
C VAL A 187 6.22 40.44 9.28
N THR A 188 6.07 41.27 8.24
CA THR A 188 5.61 40.80 6.92
C THR A 188 6.77 40.18 6.15
N LEU A 189 6.71 38.86 5.96
CA LEU A 189 7.72 38.11 5.20
C LEU A 189 7.49 38.19 3.68
N PRO A 190 8.54 37.96 2.87
CA PRO A 190 8.38 37.75 1.44
C PRO A 190 7.38 36.61 1.16
N PRO A 191 6.53 36.71 0.11
CA PRO A 191 5.48 35.73 -0.17
C PRO A 191 5.97 34.28 -0.26
N GLU A 192 7.19 34.07 -0.77
CA GLU A 192 7.83 32.75 -0.90
C GLU A 192 8.12 32.10 0.45
N ILE A 193 8.53 32.89 1.45
CA ILE A 193 8.83 32.42 2.81
C ILE A 193 7.54 32.34 3.63
N GLN A 194 6.63 33.29 3.42
CA GLN A 194 5.32 33.32 4.06
C GLN A 194 4.49 32.06 3.78
N TYR A 195 4.66 31.42 2.62
CA TYR A 195 4.00 30.14 2.32
C TYR A 195 4.25 29.07 3.40
N PHE A 196 5.47 29.00 3.95
CA PHE A 196 5.85 28.00 4.94
C PHE A 196 5.29 28.25 6.35
N THR A 197 4.63 29.40 6.58
CA THR A 197 3.95 29.70 7.84
C THR A 197 2.48 29.25 7.82
N TYR A 198 1.91 28.95 6.66
CA TYR A 198 0.51 28.58 6.53
C TYR A 198 0.18 27.17 7.03
N ALA A 199 -1.05 27.04 7.54
CA ALA A 199 -1.67 25.78 7.90
C ALA A 199 -2.11 24.98 6.65
N ARG A 200 -2.60 23.75 6.87
CA ARG A 200 -2.84 22.76 5.80
C ARG A 200 -3.93 23.17 4.80
N ASP A 201 -4.83 24.08 5.20
CA ASP A 201 -5.91 24.61 4.37
C ASP A 201 -5.42 25.43 3.15
N LYS A 202 -4.24 26.04 3.24
CA LYS A 202 -3.67 26.90 2.19
C LYS A 202 -2.51 26.26 1.43
N TRP A 203 -2.21 24.99 1.69
CA TRP A 203 -1.14 24.29 0.97
C TRP A 203 -1.50 24.13 -0.50
N LEU A 204 -0.47 24.22 -1.35
CA LEU A 204 -0.65 23.97 -2.77
C LEU A 204 -1.03 22.50 -2.99
N PRO A 205 -1.94 22.18 -3.94
CA PRO A 205 -2.33 20.79 -4.20
C PRO A 205 -1.17 19.87 -4.61
N SER A 206 -0.10 20.43 -5.19
CA SER A 206 1.12 19.73 -5.62
C SER A 206 2.25 19.79 -4.60
N ASP A 207 1.96 20.17 -3.35
CA ASP A 207 2.97 20.26 -2.29
C ASP A 207 3.67 18.89 -2.08
N PRO A 208 5.02 18.82 -2.08
CA PRO A 208 5.76 17.57 -1.89
C PRO A 208 5.36 16.79 -0.63
N GLN A 209 4.87 17.48 0.40
CA GLN A 209 4.36 16.84 1.61
C GLN A 209 3.10 16.01 1.36
N ILE A 210 2.16 16.53 0.56
CA ILE A 210 0.91 15.84 0.23
C ILE A 210 1.21 14.62 -0.64
N ILE A 211 2.12 14.77 -1.61
CA ILE A 211 2.59 13.67 -2.45
C ILE A 211 3.25 12.58 -1.60
N SER A 212 4.11 12.98 -0.67
CA SER A 212 4.77 12.05 0.26
C SER A 212 3.75 11.25 1.09
N GLU A 213 2.77 11.93 1.70
CA GLU A 213 1.72 11.27 2.50
C GLU A 213 0.89 10.28 1.67
N GLY A 214 0.52 10.65 0.44
CA GLY A 214 -0.22 9.78 -0.47
C GLY A 214 0.56 8.53 -0.88
N LEU A 215 1.81 8.71 -1.32
CA LEU A 215 2.67 7.59 -1.70
C LEU A 215 3.00 6.68 -0.50
N TYR A 216 3.27 7.27 0.67
CA TYR A 216 3.53 6.52 1.89
C TYR A 216 2.33 5.66 2.29
N ALA A 217 1.10 6.18 2.21
CA ALA A 217 -0.10 5.41 2.50
C ALA A 217 -0.27 4.21 1.56
N ILE A 218 -0.02 4.40 0.25
CA ILE A 218 -0.05 3.30 -0.74
C ILE A 218 1.01 2.24 -0.40
N ALA A 219 2.24 2.68 -0.09
CA ALA A 219 3.33 1.78 0.25
C ALA A 219 3.05 0.95 1.51
N VAL A 220 2.44 1.56 2.54
CA VAL A 220 2.03 0.86 3.76
C VAL A 220 1.03 -0.26 3.43
N VAL A 221 0.00 0.01 2.63
CA VAL A 221 -0.99 -1.01 2.23
C VAL A 221 -0.32 -2.15 1.46
N LEU A 222 0.52 -1.82 0.48
CA LEU A 222 1.26 -2.84 -0.30
C LEU A 222 2.20 -3.65 0.58
N SER A 223 2.80 -3.05 1.61
CA SER A 223 3.73 -3.77 2.49
C SER A 223 3.07 -4.94 3.23
N PHE A 224 1.79 -4.85 3.61
CA PHE A 224 1.07 -5.95 4.25
C PHE A 224 0.85 -7.15 3.32
N SER A 225 0.84 -6.95 2.00
CA SER A 225 0.69 -8.05 1.04
C SER A 225 1.84 -9.06 1.10
N ARG A 226 3.03 -8.65 1.56
CA ARG A 226 4.21 -9.54 1.71
C ARG A 226 4.03 -10.63 2.76
N ILE A 227 2.99 -10.58 3.60
CA ILE A 227 2.69 -11.70 4.50
C ILE A 227 2.40 -13.00 3.72
N ALA A 228 2.00 -12.87 2.45
CA ALA A 228 1.83 -13.97 1.51
C ALA A 228 3.11 -14.81 1.31
N TYR A 229 4.32 -14.31 1.57
CA TYR A 229 5.52 -15.15 1.49
C TYR A 229 5.68 -16.12 2.67
N ILE A 230 5.02 -15.84 3.79
CA ILE A 230 5.14 -16.62 5.04
C ILE A 230 4.05 -17.69 5.11
N LEU A 231 2.85 -17.37 4.60
CA LEU A 231 1.67 -18.24 4.64
C LEU A 231 1.86 -19.66 4.04
N PRO A 232 2.63 -19.89 2.95
CA PRO A 232 2.81 -21.23 2.39
C PRO A 232 3.56 -22.20 3.30
N ALA A 233 4.32 -21.68 4.26
CA ALA A 233 5.10 -22.49 5.19
C ALA A 233 4.23 -23.20 6.25
N ASN A 234 2.95 -22.83 6.37
CA ASN A 234 2.02 -23.49 7.29
C ASN A 234 1.16 -24.53 6.55
N GLU A 235 1.00 -25.69 7.18
CA GLU A 235 0.23 -26.83 6.65
C GLU A 235 -1.24 -26.46 6.37
N SER A 236 -1.85 -25.63 7.22
CA SER A 236 -3.25 -25.24 7.06
C SER A 236 -3.47 -24.07 6.07
N PHE A 237 -2.50 -23.16 5.93
CA PHE A 237 -2.67 -21.95 5.09
C PHE A 237 -2.05 -22.10 3.70
N GLY A 238 -1.11 -23.02 3.49
CA GLY A 238 -0.46 -23.23 2.20
C GLY A 238 -1.44 -23.60 1.08
N PRO A 239 -2.26 -24.66 1.22
CA PRO A 239 -3.24 -25.02 0.20
C PRO A 239 -4.23 -23.90 -0.10
N LEU A 240 -4.69 -23.19 0.94
CA LEU A 240 -5.61 -22.05 0.80
C LEU A 240 -5.01 -20.90 -0.03
N GLN A 241 -3.73 -20.60 0.15
CA GLN A 241 -3.08 -19.56 -0.63
C GLN A 241 -2.87 -19.97 -2.09
N ILE A 242 -2.52 -21.24 -2.33
CA ILE A 242 -2.34 -21.75 -3.69
C ILE A 242 -3.66 -21.68 -4.46
N SER A 243 -4.78 -22.10 -3.86
CA SER A 243 -6.10 -22.00 -4.48
C SER A 243 -6.52 -20.54 -4.71
N LEU A 244 -6.25 -19.63 -3.76
CA LEU A 244 -6.49 -18.20 -3.95
C LEU A 244 -5.65 -17.61 -5.10
N GLY A 245 -4.38 -18.02 -5.23
CA GLY A 245 -3.52 -17.58 -6.34
C GLY A 245 -4.02 -18.07 -7.70
N ARG A 246 -4.60 -19.27 -7.78
CA ARG A 246 -5.20 -19.81 -9.02
C ARG A 246 -6.48 -19.06 -9.40
N THR A 247 -7.39 -18.88 -8.44
CA THR A 247 -8.64 -18.14 -8.69
C THR A 247 -8.35 -16.72 -9.17
N VAL A 248 -7.40 -15.99 -8.58
CA VAL A 248 -6.98 -14.66 -9.06
C VAL A 248 -6.51 -14.67 -10.52
N LYS A 249 -5.77 -15.70 -10.96
CA LYS A 249 -5.38 -15.83 -12.37
C LYS A 249 -6.57 -16.05 -13.30
N ASP A 250 -7.58 -16.80 -12.85
CA ASP A 250 -8.81 -16.99 -13.62
C ASP A 250 -9.65 -15.72 -13.68
N ILE A 251 -9.72 -14.95 -12.60
CA ILE A 251 -10.38 -13.63 -12.56
C ILE A 251 -9.85 -12.73 -13.68
N PHE A 252 -8.54 -12.69 -13.91
CA PHE A 252 -7.94 -11.85 -14.96
C PHE A 252 -8.42 -12.22 -16.37
N LYS A 253 -8.73 -13.48 -16.65
CA LYS A 253 -9.29 -13.90 -17.96
C LYS A 253 -10.65 -13.28 -18.20
N PHE A 254 -11.51 -13.22 -17.18
CA PHE A 254 -12.84 -12.63 -17.25
C PHE A 254 -12.83 -11.09 -17.20
N MET A 255 -11.81 -10.51 -16.57
CA MET A 255 -11.66 -9.05 -16.46
C MET A 255 -11.60 -8.35 -17.82
N VAL A 256 -11.10 -9.01 -18.86
CA VAL A 256 -11.04 -8.44 -20.23
C VAL A 256 -12.44 -8.17 -20.79
N LEU A 257 -13.36 -9.13 -20.67
CA LEU A 257 -14.76 -8.97 -21.10
C LEU A 257 -15.44 -7.86 -20.30
N PHE A 258 -15.21 -7.84 -18.99
CA PHE A 258 -15.72 -6.83 -18.10
C PHE A 258 -15.27 -5.42 -18.50
N ILE A 259 -13.98 -5.20 -18.77
CA ILE A 259 -13.43 -3.91 -19.17
C ILE A 259 -14.05 -3.43 -20.49
N MET A 260 -14.25 -4.32 -21.47
CA MET A 260 -14.89 -3.96 -22.74
C MET A 260 -16.32 -3.45 -22.55
N VAL A 261 -17.13 -4.18 -21.78
CA VAL A 261 -18.51 -3.76 -21.47
C VAL A 261 -18.51 -2.45 -20.67
N PHE A 262 -17.67 -2.35 -19.65
CA PHE A 262 -17.56 -1.17 -18.80
C PHE A 262 -17.23 0.09 -19.62
N LEU A 263 -16.23 0.01 -20.51
CA LEU A 263 -15.83 1.15 -21.35
C LEU A 263 -16.91 1.52 -22.37
N ALA A 264 -17.61 0.55 -22.96
CA ALA A 264 -18.70 0.81 -23.89
C ALA A 264 -19.82 1.64 -23.24
N PHE A 265 -20.24 1.26 -22.04
CA PHE A 265 -21.25 2.01 -21.29
C PHE A 265 -20.72 3.36 -20.77
N MET A 266 -19.47 3.43 -20.33
CA MET A 266 -18.83 4.69 -19.91
C MET A 266 -18.85 5.73 -21.02
N ILE A 267 -18.40 5.35 -22.22
CA ILE A 267 -18.37 6.25 -23.37
C ILE A 267 -19.79 6.58 -23.84
N GLY A 268 -20.72 5.61 -23.83
CA GLY A 268 -22.13 5.86 -24.17
C GLY A 268 -22.79 6.88 -23.25
N MET A 269 -22.61 6.74 -21.94
CA MET A 269 -23.13 7.69 -20.95
C MET A 269 -22.47 9.06 -21.05
N PHE A 270 -21.15 9.11 -21.26
CA PHE A 270 -20.43 10.37 -21.49
C PHE A 270 -20.95 11.12 -22.72
N ILE A 271 -21.11 10.44 -23.86
CA ILE A 271 -21.64 11.06 -25.09
C ILE A 271 -23.05 11.61 -24.85
N LEU A 272 -23.90 10.88 -24.13
CA LEU A 272 -25.27 11.28 -23.84
C LEU A 272 -25.34 12.54 -22.96
N TYR A 273 -24.50 12.64 -21.93
CA TYR A 273 -24.60 13.67 -20.88
C TYR A 273 -23.57 14.81 -20.97
N SER A 274 -22.57 14.72 -21.84
CA SER A 274 -21.51 15.74 -21.98
C SER A 274 -22.03 17.17 -22.19
N TYR A 275 -23.09 17.35 -22.98
CA TYR A 275 -23.69 18.66 -23.25
C TYR A 275 -24.52 19.25 -22.10
N TYR A 276 -24.77 18.48 -21.04
CA TYR A 276 -25.64 18.85 -19.93
C TYR A 276 -24.88 19.34 -18.68
N LEU A 277 -23.62 19.76 -18.86
CA LEU A 277 -22.84 20.38 -17.78
C LEU A 277 -23.58 21.60 -17.19
N GLY A 278 -23.77 21.63 -15.88
CA GLY A 278 -24.53 22.67 -15.17
C GLY A 278 -26.06 22.50 -15.17
N ALA A 279 -26.60 21.64 -16.04
CA ALA A 279 -28.03 21.36 -16.18
C ALA A 279 -28.46 20.02 -15.54
N LYS A 280 -27.59 19.38 -14.76
CA LYS A 280 -27.87 18.16 -14.00
C LYS A 280 -27.98 18.43 -12.50
N VAL A 281 -28.62 17.51 -11.78
CA VAL A 281 -28.67 17.51 -10.31
C VAL A 281 -27.30 17.14 -9.72
N ASN A 282 -26.60 16.20 -10.36
CA ASN A 282 -25.26 15.74 -9.98
C ASN A 282 -24.27 15.95 -11.16
N ALA A 283 -22.97 16.10 -10.86
CA ALA A 283 -21.89 16.23 -11.85
C ALA A 283 -21.61 14.94 -12.65
N ALA A 284 -22.22 13.82 -12.27
CA ALA A 284 -22.07 12.52 -12.91
C ALA A 284 -22.26 12.55 -14.45
N PHE A 285 -21.43 11.78 -15.15
CA PHE A 285 -21.44 11.58 -16.60
C PHE A 285 -21.09 12.78 -17.49
N THR A 286 -20.77 13.95 -16.91
CA THR A 286 -20.45 15.16 -17.68
C THR A 286 -19.02 15.17 -18.23
N THR A 287 -18.10 14.51 -17.53
CA THR A 287 -16.71 14.28 -17.95
C THR A 287 -16.42 12.78 -18.02
N VAL A 288 -15.33 12.40 -18.70
CA VAL A 288 -14.90 10.99 -18.76
C VAL A 288 -14.52 10.48 -17.37
N GLU A 289 -13.83 11.30 -16.56
CA GLU A 289 -13.44 10.94 -15.19
C GLU A 289 -14.66 10.70 -14.28
N GLU A 290 -15.65 11.60 -14.30
CA GLU A 290 -16.86 11.45 -13.48
C GLU A 290 -17.75 10.31 -13.99
N SER A 291 -17.76 10.04 -15.31
CA SER A 291 -18.41 8.85 -15.87
C SER A 291 -17.77 7.57 -15.33
N PHE A 292 -16.44 7.51 -15.31
CA PHE A 292 -15.70 6.37 -14.76
C PHE A 292 -16.04 6.17 -13.27
N LYS A 293 -15.95 7.23 -12.45
CA LYS A 293 -16.27 7.16 -11.01
C LYS A 293 -17.69 6.66 -10.76
N THR A 294 -18.67 7.22 -11.46
CA THR A 294 -20.08 6.89 -11.24
C THR A 294 -20.38 5.43 -11.58
N LEU A 295 -19.90 4.93 -12.73
CA LEU A 295 -20.09 3.52 -13.11
C LEU A 295 -19.28 2.56 -12.25
N PHE A 296 -18.06 2.93 -11.86
CA PHE A 296 -17.25 2.11 -10.99
C PHE A 296 -17.94 1.86 -9.63
N TRP A 297 -18.45 2.92 -9.01
CA TRP A 297 -19.14 2.82 -7.73
C TRP A 297 -20.54 2.19 -7.83
N SER A 298 -21.17 2.21 -9.01
CA SER A 298 -22.48 1.58 -9.18
C SER A 298 -22.44 0.06 -9.14
N ILE A 299 -21.31 -0.57 -9.49
CA ILE A 299 -21.10 -2.02 -9.34
C ILE A 299 -21.27 -2.45 -7.88
N PHE A 300 -20.87 -1.59 -6.94
CA PHE A 300 -20.98 -1.82 -5.49
C PHE A 300 -22.29 -1.30 -4.89
N GLY A 301 -23.22 -0.80 -5.72
CA GLY A 301 -24.49 -0.24 -5.25
C GLY A 301 -24.37 1.11 -4.53
N LEU A 302 -23.23 1.80 -4.66
CA LEU A 302 -22.96 3.10 -4.00
C LEU A 302 -23.27 4.31 -4.88
N SER A 303 -23.90 4.11 -6.04
CA SER A 303 -24.25 5.17 -6.98
C SER A 303 -25.73 5.55 -6.87
N GLU A 304 -26.02 6.85 -6.89
CA GLU A 304 -27.37 7.37 -6.78
C GLU A 304 -28.10 7.38 -8.14
N VAL A 305 -29.41 7.10 -8.12
CA VAL A 305 -30.28 7.19 -9.31
C VAL A 305 -30.47 8.64 -9.77
N THR A 306 -30.32 9.60 -8.85
CA THR A 306 -30.33 11.06 -9.10
C THR A 306 -29.23 11.50 -10.08
N SER A 307 -28.20 10.67 -10.29
CA SER A 307 -27.12 10.92 -11.26
C SER A 307 -27.59 10.97 -12.72
N VAL A 308 -28.75 10.38 -13.02
CA VAL A 308 -29.36 10.33 -14.36
C VAL A 308 -30.31 11.52 -14.60
N VAL A 309 -30.84 12.10 -13.52
CA VAL A 309 -31.86 13.16 -13.55
C VAL A 309 -31.29 14.48 -14.06
N LEU A 310 -32.03 15.10 -14.97
CA LEU A 310 -31.75 16.41 -15.55
C LEU A 310 -32.64 17.48 -14.91
N LYS A 311 -32.20 18.75 -14.95
CA LYS A 311 -33.03 19.89 -14.50
C LYS A 311 -34.01 20.37 -15.58
N TYR A 312 -33.76 20.00 -16.85
CA TYR A 312 -34.60 20.38 -17.99
C TYR A 312 -35.60 19.28 -18.34
N ASP A 313 -36.72 19.67 -18.97
CA ASP A 313 -37.79 18.77 -19.44
C ASP A 313 -37.41 17.88 -20.64
N HIS A 314 -36.12 17.62 -20.87
CA HIS A 314 -35.63 16.72 -21.91
C HIS A 314 -35.83 15.24 -21.51
N LYS A 315 -37.08 14.85 -21.27
CA LYS A 315 -37.48 13.52 -20.78
C LYS A 315 -36.99 12.37 -21.65
N PHE A 316 -36.84 12.58 -22.96
CA PHE A 316 -36.29 11.56 -23.85
C PHE A 316 -34.86 11.17 -23.45
N ILE A 317 -33.99 12.16 -23.18
CA ILE A 317 -32.60 11.90 -22.79
C ILE A 317 -32.55 11.25 -21.41
N GLU A 318 -33.37 11.71 -20.47
CA GLU A 318 -33.47 11.11 -19.15
C GLU A 318 -33.90 9.63 -19.22
N ASN A 319 -34.92 9.32 -20.04
CA ASN A 319 -35.39 7.95 -20.26
C ASN A 319 -34.32 7.07 -20.90
N ILE A 320 -33.59 7.56 -21.91
CA ILE A 320 -32.47 6.81 -22.51
C ILE A 320 -31.39 6.56 -21.46
N GLY A 321 -31.09 7.54 -20.62
CA GLY A 321 -30.15 7.39 -19.50
C GLY A 321 -30.57 6.31 -18.51
N TYR A 322 -31.84 6.29 -18.09
CA TYR A 322 -32.37 5.24 -17.21
C TYR A 322 -32.27 3.86 -17.85
N VAL A 323 -32.59 3.74 -19.14
CA VAL A 323 -32.51 2.46 -19.86
C VAL A 323 -31.06 1.99 -19.96
N LEU A 324 -30.13 2.84 -20.39
CA LEU A 324 -28.71 2.48 -20.50
C LEU A 324 -28.11 2.09 -19.15
N TYR A 325 -28.41 2.87 -18.11
CA TYR A 325 -27.92 2.60 -16.76
C TYR A 325 -28.54 1.32 -16.17
N GLY A 326 -29.82 1.05 -16.46
CA GLY A 326 -30.49 -0.20 -16.09
C GLY A 326 -29.87 -1.41 -16.79
N ILE A 327 -29.67 -1.35 -18.11
CA ILE A 327 -29.03 -2.43 -18.88
C ILE A 327 -27.60 -2.66 -18.42
N TYR A 328 -26.85 -1.60 -18.11
CA TYR A 328 -25.52 -1.70 -17.52
C TYR A 328 -25.56 -2.53 -16.24
N ASN A 329 -26.37 -2.14 -15.25
CA ASN A 329 -26.42 -2.86 -13.97
C ASN A 329 -26.82 -4.33 -14.12
N VAL A 330 -27.81 -4.64 -14.98
CA VAL A 330 -28.20 -6.03 -15.27
C VAL A 330 -27.03 -6.80 -15.90
N THR A 331 -26.36 -6.20 -16.88
CA THR A 331 -25.23 -6.83 -17.58
C THR A 331 -24.07 -7.08 -16.62
N MET A 332 -23.74 -6.13 -15.73
CA MET A 332 -22.69 -6.29 -14.73
C MET A 332 -22.99 -7.45 -13.77
N VAL A 333 -24.24 -7.58 -13.31
CA VAL A 333 -24.64 -8.71 -12.46
C VAL A 333 -24.50 -10.04 -13.21
N VAL A 334 -24.92 -10.12 -14.48
CA VAL A 334 -24.78 -11.33 -15.30
C VAL A 334 -23.32 -11.71 -15.50
N VAL A 335 -22.44 -10.74 -15.80
CA VAL A 335 -21.00 -10.97 -15.97
C VAL A 335 -20.36 -11.46 -14.67
N LEU A 336 -20.67 -10.82 -13.53
CA LEU A 336 -20.15 -11.23 -12.22
C LEU A 336 -20.66 -12.63 -11.82
N LEU A 337 -21.91 -12.96 -12.13
CA LEU A 337 -22.47 -14.28 -11.86
C LEU A 337 -21.78 -15.37 -12.69
N ASN A 338 -21.59 -15.13 -13.99
CA ASN A 338 -20.89 -16.07 -14.87
C ASN A 338 -19.43 -16.29 -14.43
N MET A 339 -18.77 -15.24 -13.98
CA MET A 339 -17.43 -15.31 -13.40
C MET A 339 -17.42 -16.14 -12.11
N LEU A 340 -18.40 -15.96 -11.21
CA LEU A 340 -18.52 -16.75 -9.99
C LEU A 340 -18.73 -18.25 -10.29
N ILE A 341 -19.62 -18.58 -11.24
CA ILE A 341 -19.87 -19.96 -11.65
C ILE A 341 -18.59 -20.60 -12.20
N ALA A 342 -17.86 -19.88 -13.07
CA ALA A 342 -16.60 -20.37 -13.61
C ALA A 342 -15.55 -20.63 -12.53
N MET A 343 -15.44 -19.75 -11.53
CA MET A 343 -14.53 -19.94 -10.39
C MET A 343 -14.89 -21.17 -9.56
N ILE A 344 -16.17 -21.39 -9.26
CA ILE A 344 -16.62 -22.58 -8.52
C ILE A 344 -16.32 -23.86 -9.30
N ASN A 345 -16.57 -23.88 -10.61
CA ASN A 345 -16.29 -25.06 -11.45
C ASN A 345 -14.81 -25.40 -11.50
N SER A 346 -13.92 -24.41 -11.62
CA SER A 346 -12.47 -24.65 -11.58
C SER A 346 -12.03 -25.17 -10.21
N SER A 347 -12.60 -24.65 -9.13
CA SER A 347 -12.31 -25.14 -7.78
C SER A 347 -12.82 -26.56 -7.55
N TYR A 348 -13.94 -26.94 -8.16
CA TYR A 348 -14.50 -28.30 -8.06
C TYR A 348 -13.61 -29.32 -8.80
N GLN A 349 -13.18 -28.99 -10.02
CA GLN A 349 -12.26 -29.84 -10.81
C GLN A 349 -10.95 -30.10 -10.07
N GLU A 350 -10.41 -29.10 -9.36
CA GLU A 350 -9.18 -29.27 -8.58
C GLU A 350 -9.35 -30.25 -7.40
N ILE A 351 -10.50 -30.22 -6.71
CA ILE A 351 -10.79 -31.17 -5.63
C ILE A 351 -10.96 -32.59 -6.17
N GLU A 352 -11.58 -32.73 -7.35
CA GLU A 352 -11.75 -34.01 -8.03
C GLU A 352 -10.40 -34.59 -8.46
N ASP A 353 -9.54 -33.80 -9.11
CA ASP A 353 -8.21 -34.22 -9.55
C ASP A 353 -7.27 -34.56 -8.39
N ASP A 354 -7.29 -33.79 -7.28
CA ASP A 354 -6.48 -34.07 -6.07
C ASP A 354 -7.03 -35.26 -5.25
N SER A 355 -8.27 -35.70 -5.47
CA SER A 355 -8.82 -36.89 -4.80
C SER A 355 -8.34 -38.22 -5.42
N ASP A 356 -7.81 -38.15 -6.64
CA ASP A 356 -7.28 -39.29 -7.40
C ASP A 356 -5.74 -39.46 -7.27
N VAL A 357 -5.04 -38.51 -6.62
CA VAL A 357 -3.57 -38.51 -6.38
C VAL A 357 -3.25 -38.79 -4.92
#